data_AF-A0A7X1L6J5-F1
#
_entry.id   AF-A0A7X1L6J5-F1
#
_cell.length_a   1.000
_cell.length_b   1.000
_cell.length_c   1.000
_cell.angle_alpha   90.00
_cell.angle_beta   90.00
_cell.angle_gamma   90.00
#
_symmetry.space_group_name_H-M   'P 1'
#
loop_
_entity.id
_entity.type
_entity.pdbx_description
1 polymer ?
#
loop_
_entity_poly.entity_id
_entity_poly.type
_entity_poly.pdbx_seq_one_letter_code
_entity_poly.pdbx_strand_id
1 'polypeptide(L)'
;MSSRTLPCSSKAAGNKMETFAPPRRFVDHPHYEADRKRALKTLVIDDIDAPIRDIVAGFSRLPYCFTLQSCFGHFVHSEAAAPGNLEPLPPRDVGVVTYRIAYVALCLQNSTSGNRLFSALAEVSSIAPAFVQFGSPAWFWERQVNAFALQVEPKRFKDQDQATIDYAEALQVQKVRDQFFTRLDDLVNALQYKRFGFGPR
;
A
#
# COMPACT_ATOMS: atom_id res chain seq x y z
N MET A 1 23.61 3.17 -25.71
CA MET A 1 22.17 3.37 -25.46
C MET A 1 21.98 3.34 -23.96
N SER A 2 21.83 4.52 -23.35
CA SER A 2 21.94 4.73 -21.90
C SER A 2 20.61 4.47 -21.22
N SER A 3 20.60 3.49 -20.32
CA SER A 3 19.47 3.14 -19.43
C SER A 3 19.30 4.24 -18.39
N ARG A 4 18.16 4.94 -18.40
CA ARG A 4 17.78 5.89 -17.34
C ARG A 4 16.81 5.20 -16.39
N THR A 5 17.36 4.60 -15.34
CA THR A 5 16.68 4.49 -14.05
C THR A 5 16.47 5.92 -13.53
N LEU A 6 15.23 6.34 -13.30
CA LEU A 6 14.93 7.68 -12.82
C LEU A 6 15.10 7.75 -11.30
N PRO A 7 15.78 8.78 -10.76
CA PRO A 7 16.05 8.89 -9.33
C PRO A 7 14.82 9.37 -8.56
N CYS A 8 14.64 8.81 -7.37
CA CYS A 8 13.73 9.30 -6.34
C CYS A 8 14.29 10.59 -5.73
N SER A 9 14.20 11.72 -6.44
CA SER A 9 14.37 13.05 -5.85
C SER A 9 13.84 14.13 -6.79
N SER A 10 12.63 14.62 -6.54
CA SER A 10 12.16 15.89 -7.10
C SER A 10 12.42 17.00 -6.10
N LYS A 11 13.58 17.65 -6.21
CA LYS A 11 13.77 19.03 -5.73
C LYS A 11 13.17 19.97 -6.78
N ALA A 12 11.88 20.26 -6.66
CA ALA A 12 11.22 21.40 -7.26
C ALA A 12 10.16 21.89 -6.26
N ALA A 13 10.03 23.21 -6.14
CA ALA A 13 9.26 23.91 -5.11
C ALA A 13 7.90 23.25 -4.76
N GLY A 14 7.70 22.93 -3.47
CA GLY A 14 6.41 23.08 -2.78
C GLY A 14 5.27 22.11 -3.06
N ASN A 15 5.38 21.10 -3.90
CA ASN A 15 4.32 20.08 -4.02
C ASN A 15 4.56 18.92 -3.04
N LYS A 16 4.03 19.07 -1.82
CA LYS A 16 3.90 17.98 -0.87
C LYS A 16 3.06 16.87 -1.53
N MET A 17 3.60 15.65 -1.65
CA MET A 17 2.82 14.52 -2.13
C MET A 17 1.69 14.26 -1.13
N GLU A 18 0.46 14.60 -1.48
CA GLU A 18 -0.70 14.23 -0.68
C GLU A 18 -0.91 12.72 -0.80
N THR A 19 -0.49 12.00 0.25
CA THR A 19 -0.58 10.54 0.32
C THR A 19 -2.02 10.05 0.52
N PHE A 20 -2.93 10.93 0.95
CA PHE A 20 -4.33 10.60 1.16
C PHE A 20 -5.29 11.58 0.47
N ALA A 21 -6.36 11.04 -0.07
CA ALA A 21 -7.61 11.76 -0.34
C ALA A 21 -8.79 10.80 -0.10
N PRO A 22 -10.00 11.30 0.22
CA PRO A 22 -11.16 10.43 0.40
C PRO A 22 -11.39 9.52 -0.81
N PRO A 23 -11.89 8.29 -0.61
CA PRO A 23 -12.08 7.34 -1.70
C PRO A 23 -13.08 7.92 -2.71
N ARG A 24 -12.68 7.96 -3.98
CA ARG A 24 -13.52 8.42 -5.09
C ARG A 24 -14.51 7.33 -5.48
N ARG A 25 -15.59 7.74 -6.16
CA ARG A 25 -16.49 6.78 -6.80
C ARG A 25 -15.77 6.11 -7.98
N PHE A 26 -16.15 4.87 -8.27
CA PHE A 26 -15.75 4.22 -9.50
C PHE A 26 -16.21 5.02 -10.73
N VAL A 27 -15.39 5.00 -11.76
CA VAL A 27 -15.73 5.46 -13.11
C VAL A 27 -15.51 4.34 -14.12
N ASP A 28 -16.09 4.50 -15.30
CA ASP A 28 -15.80 3.60 -16.41
C ASP A 28 -14.34 3.72 -16.84
N HIS A 29 -13.71 2.56 -17.04
CA HIS A 29 -12.31 2.46 -17.44
C HIS A 29 -12.21 1.57 -18.68
N PRO A 30 -12.50 2.13 -19.88
CA PRO A 30 -12.58 1.35 -21.12
C PRO A 30 -11.29 0.59 -21.49
N HIS A 31 -10.15 1.07 -21.01
CA HIS A 31 -8.82 0.50 -21.30
C HIS A 31 -8.26 -0.36 -20.15
N TYR A 32 -9.10 -0.76 -19.19
CA TYR A 32 -8.68 -1.51 -18.00
C TYR A 32 -7.73 -2.68 -18.31
N GLU A 33 -8.10 -3.56 -19.25
CA GLU A 33 -7.29 -4.73 -19.59
C GLU A 33 -5.93 -4.35 -20.19
N ALA A 34 -5.89 -3.31 -21.03
CA ALA A 34 -4.64 -2.83 -21.60
C ALA A 34 -3.74 -2.22 -20.53
N ASP A 35 -4.31 -1.45 -19.60
CA ASP A 35 -3.58 -0.79 -18.51
C ASP A 35 -3.04 -1.81 -17.52
N ARG A 36 -3.88 -2.79 -17.13
CA ARG A 36 -3.48 -3.93 -16.30
C ARG A 36 -2.31 -4.69 -16.92
N LYS A 37 -2.39 -5.03 -18.21
CA LYS A 37 -1.29 -5.72 -18.91
C LYS A 37 0.01 -4.90 -18.88
N ARG A 38 -0.06 -3.58 -19.07
CA ARG A 38 1.12 -2.72 -19.02
C ARG A 38 1.72 -2.67 -17.62
N ALA A 39 0.90 -2.47 -16.58
CA ALA A 39 1.34 -2.42 -15.19
C ALA A 39 1.97 -3.74 -14.75
N LEU A 40 1.34 -4.88 -15.05
CA LEU A 40 1.85 -6.20 -14.69
C LEU A 40 3.13 -6.57 -15.46
N LYS A 41 3.32 -6.07 -16.69
CA LYS A 41 4.57 -6.28 -17.44
C LYS A 41 5.76 -5.59 -16.78
N THR A 42 5.54 -4.47 -16.09
CA THR A 42 6.58 -3.70 -15.41
C THR A 42 6.75 -4.10 -13.94
N LEU A 43 5.89 -4.97 -13.41
CA LEU A 43 5.96 -5.42 -12.03
C LEU A 43 7.08 -6.45 -11.87
N VAL A 44 8.15 -6.07 -11.17
CA VAL A 44 9.24 -6.96 -10.77
C VAL A 44 9.00 -7.36 -9.32
N ILE A 45 8.52 -8.58 -9.09
CA ILE A 45 8.16 -9.05 -7.74
C ILE A 45 9.36 -9.08 -6.79
N ASP A 46 10.56 -9.34 -7.31
CA ASP A 46 11.78 -9.39 -6.48
C ASP A 46 12.17 -8.03 -5.92
N ASP A 47 11.74 -6.93 -6.57
CA ASP A 47 11.95 -5.55 -6.11
C ASP A 47 10.93 -5.12 -5.04
N ILE A 48 9.90 -5.93 -4.79
CA ILE A 48 8.93 -5.68 -3.72
C ILE A 48 9.51 -6.13 -2.38
N ASP A 49 9.25 -5.35 -1.32
CA ASP A 49 9.65 -5.69 0.04
C ASP A 49 9.23 -7.12 0.40
N ALA A 50 10.20 -7.92 0.84
CA ALA A 50 10.01 -9.36 1.07
C ALA A 50 8.74 -9.71 1.88
N PRO A 51 8.38 -8.99 2.96
CA PRO A 51 7.19 -9.31 3.76
C PRO A 51 5.84 -9.19 3.03
N ILE A 52 5.77 -8.50 1.88
CA ILE A 52 4.49 -8.23 1.18
C ILE A 52 4.45 -8.76 -0.25
N ARG A 53 5.49 -9.49 -0.69
CA ARG A 53 5.59 -10.05 -2.05
C ARG A 53 4.37 -10.89 -2.42
N ASP A 54 3.97 -11.80 -1.54
CA ASP A 54 2.85 -12.71 -1.81
C ASP A 54 1.51 -11.97 -1.85
N ILE A 55 1.32 -10.95 -1.02
CA ILE A 55 0.15 -10.07 -1.04
C ILE A 55 0.06 -9.35 -2.39
N VAL A 56 1.16 -8.73 -2.84
CA VAL A 56 1.23 -8.00 -4.11
C VAL A 56 1.03 -8.92 -5.31
N ALA A 57 1.69 -10.08 -5.31
CA ALA A 57 1.51 -11.11 -6.33
C ALA A 57 0.07 -11.62 -6.35
N GLY A 58 -0.53 -11.79 -5.18
CA GLY A 58 -1.87 -12.32 -5.04
C GLY A 58 -2.97 -11.37 -5.52
N PHE A 59 -2.87 -10.07 -5.23
CA PHE A 59 -3.75 -9.07 -5.83
C PHE A 59 -3.58 -9.00 -7.35
N SER A 60 -2.33 -9.07 -7.83
CA SER A 60 -2.00 -9.02 -9.25
C SER A 60 -2.57 -10.19 -10.07
N ARG A 61 -2.88 -11.33 -9.43
CA ARG A 61 -3.55 -12.48 -10.06
C ARG A 61 -5.06 -12.30 -10.24
N LEU A 62 -5.68 -11.35 -9.54
CA LEU A 62 -7.11 -11.08 -9.71
C LEU A 62 -7.34 -10.36 -11.05
N PRO A 63 -8.35 -10.75 -11.84
CA PRO A 63 -8.59 -10.13 -13.14
C PRO A 63 -9.17 -8.71 -13.03
N TYR A 64 -9.71 -8.34 -11.86
CA TYR A 64 -10.33 -7.05 -11.58
C TYR A 64 -9.48 -6.17 -10.63
N CYS A 65 -8.22 -6.55 -10.39
CA CYS A 65 -7.25 -5.78 -9.62
C CYS A 65 -5.85 -5.84 -10.23
N PHE A 66 -5.06 -4.78 -10.07
CA PHE A 66 -3.61 -4.85 -10.19
C PHE A 66 -2.93 -3.83 -9.29
N THR A 67 -1.74 -4.17 -8.79
CA THR A 67 -0.96 -3.29 -7.92
C THR A 67 -0.23 -2.22 -8.74
N LEU A 68 -0.31 -0.97 -8.27
CA LEU A 68 0.39 0.18 -8.86
C LEU A 68 1.73 0.44 -8.16
N GLN A 69 1.71 0.39 -6.83
CA GLN A 69 2.86 0.62 -5.98
C GLN A 69 2.55 0.09 -4.58
N SER A 70 3.58 -0.29 -3.84
CA SER A 70 3.45 -0.73 -2.45
C SER A 70 4.75 -0.47 -1.69
N CYS A 71 4.64 -0.39 -0.37
CA CYS A 71 5.75 -0.25 0.56
C CYS A 71 5.37 -0.94 1.86
N PHE A 72 6.28 -1.75 2.43
CA PHE A 72 6.05 -2.35 3.74
C PHE A 72 6.13 -1.31 4.86
N GLY A 73 6.81 -0.20 4.64
CA GLY A 73 7.02 0.85 5.63
C GLY A 73 8.22 0.55 6.53
N HIS A 74 8.93 1.62 6.88
CA HIS A 74 10.27 1.53 7.47
C HIS A 74 10.40 2.44 8.69
N PHE A 75 11.19 1.99 9.67
CA PHE A 75 11.54 2.78 10.84
C PHE A 75 13.01 3.20 10.74
N VAL A 76 13.25 4.50 10.68
CA VAL A 76 14.58 5.10 10.66
C VAL A 76 14.85 5.70 12.04
N HIS A 77 15.95 5.27 12.66
CA HIS A 77 16.39 5.76 13.98
C HIS A 77 17.92 5.81 14.07
N SER A 78 18.45 6.33 15.16
CA SER A 78 19.89 6.56 15.37
C SER A 78 20.77 5.31 15.16
N GLU A 79 20.22 4.13 15.42
CA GLU A 79 20.93 2.85 15.33
C GLU A 79 20.63 2.08 14.04
N ALA A 80 19.64 2.54 13.27
CA ALA A 80 19.28 2.01 11.96
C ALA A 80 18.88 3.16 11.03
N ALA A 81 19.89 3.88 10.52
CA ALA A 81 19.69 5.04 9.66
C ALA A 81 19.38 4.67 8.20
N ALA A 82 19.49 3.39 7.82
CA ALA A 82 19.29 2.94 6.46
C ALA A 82 17.80 3.02 6.07
N PRO A 83 17.43 3.78 5.02
CA PRO A 83 16.03 4.08 4.69
C PRO A 83 15.25 2.92 4.08
N GLY A 84 15.92 1.79 3.80
CA GLY A 84 15.33 0.54 3.31
C GLY A 84 15.40 -0.60 4.34
N ASN A 85 15.72 -0.30 5.59
CA ASN A 85 15.71 -1.30 6.65
C ASN A 85 14.26 -1.76 6.91
N LEU A 86 14.02 -3.07 6.82
CA LEU A 86 12.72 -3.69 7.08
C LEU A 86 12.65 -4.34 8.46
N GLU A 87 13.75 -4.34 9.21
CA GLU A 87 13.82 -4.91 10.54
C GLU A 87 12.83 -4.23 11.49
N PRO A 88 12.26 -4.96 12.46
CA PRO A 88 11.43 -4.37 13.49
C PRO A 88 12.24 -3.43 14.38
N LEU A 89 11.54 -2.53 15.06
CA LEU A 89 12.10 -1.74 16.15
C LEU A 89 12.70 -2.67 17.22
N PRO A 90 13.89 -2.34 17.75
CA PRO A 90 14.52 -3.15 18.80
C PRO A 90 13.67 -3.08 20.09
N PRO A 91 13.78 -4.04 21.03
CA PRO A 91 12.98 -4.08 22.26
C PRO A 91 13.43 -3.05 23.32
N ARG A 92 14.08 -1.96 22.92
CA ARG A 92 14.60 -0.91 23.79
C ARG A 92 14.33 0.45 23.16
N ASP A 93 14.17 1.47 24.01
CA ASP A 93 13.91 2.83 23.56
C ASP A 93 15.09 3.39 22.74
N VAL A 94 14.79 3.79 21.50
CA VAL A 94 15.75 4.43 20.57
C VAL A 94 15.46 5.92 20.40
N GLY A 95 14.54 6.47 21.20
CA GLY A 95 14.14 7.87 21.18
C GLY A 95 13.20 8.18 20.02
N VAL A 96 13.57 9.18 19.21
CA VAL A 96 12.75 9.64 18.09
C VAL A 96 12.95 8.72 16.89
N VAL A 97 11.83 8.35 16.25
CA VAL A 97 11.79 7.50 15.07
C VAL A 97 11.15 8.26 13.91
N THR A 98 11.78 8.22 12.75
CA THR A 98 11.14 8.61 11.50
C THR A 98 10.54 7.37 10.86
N TYR A 99 9.21 7.32 10.83
CA TYR A 99 8.45 6.28 10.15
C TYR A 99 8.17 6.70 8.71
N ARG A 100 8.52 5.84 7.74
CA ARG A 100 8.14 5.99 6.33
C ARG A 100 6.94 5.10 6.06
N ILE A 101 5.91 5.66 5.47
CA ILE A 101 4.57 5.06 5.39
C ILE A 101 4.54 3.68 4.72
N ALA A 102 3.80 2.77 5.32
CA ALA A 102 3.39 1.52 4.70
C ALA A 102 2.10 1.71 3.90
N TYR A 103 2.03 1.17 2.69
CA TYR A 103 0.81 1.26 1.87
C TYR A 103 0.77 0.22 0.76
N VAL A 104 -0.43 0.02 0.22
CA VAL A 104 -0.68 -0.72 -1.02
C VAL A 104 -1.62 0.11 -1.88
N ALA A 105 -1.15 0.52 -3.06
CA ALA A 105 -1.92 1.21 -4.09
C ALA A 105 -2.35 0.22 -5.17
N LEU A 106 -3.66 0.16 -5.42
CA LEU A 106 -4.31 -0.80 -6.31
C LEU A 106 -5.19 -0.06 -7.33
N CYS A 107 -5.22 -0.54 -8.56
CA CYS A 107 -6.24 -0.17 -9.53
C CYS A 107 -7.34 -1.24 -9.56
N LEU A 108 -8.58 -0.82 -9.34
CA LEU A 108 -9.73 -1.72 -9.32
C LEU A 108 -10.59 -1.52 -10.58
N GLN A 109 -11.13 -2.61 -11.12
CA GLN A 109 -12.08 -2.53 -12.22
C GLN A 109 -13.46 -2.10 -11.71
N ASN A 110 -14.15 -1.23 -12.43
CA ASN A 110 -15.57 -0.95 -12.20
C ASN A 110 -16.43 -2.16 -12.63
N SER A 111 -16.46 -3.21 -11.81
CA SER A 111 -17.22 -4.44 -12.02
C SER A 111 -17.79 -4.95 -10.70
N THR A 112 -18.69 -5.93 -10.71
CA THR A 112 -19.24 -6.51 -9.47
C THR A 112 -18.13 -7.03 -8.55
N SER A 113 -17.12 -7.70 -9.11
CA SER A 113 -16.00 -8.24 -8.32
C SER A 113 -15.06 -7.15 -7.83
N GLY A 114 -14.79 -6.12 -8.65
CA GLY A 114 -14.00 -4.97 -8.23
C GLY A 114 -14.69 -4.15 -7.13
N ASN A 115 -16.01 -3.97 -7.20
CA ASN A 115 -16.79 -3.31 -6.15
C ASN A 115 -16.80 -4.12 -4.84
N ARG A 116 -16.91 -5.45 -4.91
CA ARG A 116 -16.77 -6.31 -3.72
C ARG A 116 -15.39 -6.19 -3.07
N LEU A 117 -14.33 -6.17 -3.89
CA LEU A 117 -12.97 -5.96 -3.38
C LEU A 117 -12.82 -4.56 -2.78
N PHE A 118 -13.35 -3.52 -3.42
CA PHE A 118 -13.37 -2.16 -2.87
C PHE A 118 -13.99 -2.10 -1.48
N SER A 119 -15.17 -2.71 -1.28
CA SER A 119 -15.82 -2.77 0.04
C SER A 119 -14.97 -3.53 1.06
N ALA A 120 -14.41 -4.68 0.68
CA ALA A 120 -13.55 -5.45 1.57
C ALA A 120 -12.27 -4.70 1.97
N LEU A 121 -11.67 -3.94 1.05
CA LEU A 121 -10.52 -3.08 1.33
C LEU A 121 -10.90 -1.91 2.26
N ALA A 122 -12.06 -1.30 2.06
CA ALA A 122 -12.56 -0.26 2.96
C ALA A 122 -12.74 -0.78 4.40
N GLU A 123 -13.22 -2.02 4.56
CA GLU A 123 -13.37 -2.68 5.86
C GLU A 123 -12.03 -2.90 6.58
N VAL A 124 -10.90 -3.06 5.86
CA VAL A 124 -9.58 -3.18 6.49
C VAL A 124 -9.26 -1.95 7.34
N SER A 125 -9.74 -0.76 6.96
CA SER A 125 -9.52 0.46 7.77
C SER A 125 -10.13 0.39 9.18
N SER A 126 -11.12 -0.49 9.39
CA SER A 126 -11.79 -0.65 10.69
C SER A 126 -10.93 -1.33 11.75
N ILE A 127 -9.83 -2.00 11.38
CA ILE A 127 -8.95 -2.68 12.34
C ILE A 127 -8.28 -1.70 13.31
N ALA A 128 -7.95 -0.50 12.82
CA ALA A 128 -7.30 0.55 13.58
C ALA A 128 -7.55 1.91 12.89
N PRO A 129 -8.76 2.49 12.98
CA PRO A 129 -9.14 3.69 12.21
C PRO A 129 -8.35 4.96 12.55
N ALA A 130 -7.58 4.94 13.65
CA ALA A 130 -6.64 5.99 14.01
C ALA A 130 -5.33 5.93 13.20
N PHE A 131 -5.06 4.80 12.51
CA PHE A 131 -3.80 4.50 11.84
C PHE A 131 -3.98 3.98 10.42
N VAL A 132 -5.06 3.27 10.11
CA VAL A 132 -5.30 2.73 8.76
C VAL A 132 -6.29 3.61 8.03
N GLN A 133 -5.92 4.05 6.83
CA GLN A 133 -6.80 4.84 5.97
C GLN A 133 -6.98 4.15 4.62
N PHE A 134 -8.19 4.23 4.08
CA PHE A 134 -8.52 3.83 2.71
C PHE A 134 -8.95 5.06 1.92
N GLY A 135 -8.31 5.30 0.79
CA GLY A 135 -8.47 6.53 0.03
C GLY A 135 -8.17 6.38 -1.45
N SER A 136 -8.18 7.52 -2.15
CA SER A 136 -7.91 7.67 -3.58
C SER A 136 -6.90 8.79 -3.80
N PRO A 137 -5.60 8.58 -3.50
CA PRO A 137 -4.59 9.63 -3.57
C PRO A 137 -4.53 10.24 -4.97
N ALA A 138 -4.54 11.58 -5.05
CA ALA A 138 -4.72 12.31 -6.30
C ALA A 138 -3.67 11.92 -7.36
N TRP A 139 -2.41 11.80 -6.93
CA TRP A 139 -1.29 11.42 -7.79
C TRP A 139 -1.48 10.07 -8.50
N PHE A 140 -2.02 9.06 -7.81
CA PHE A 140 -2.34 7.80 -8.47
C PHE A 140 -3.52 7.94 -9.41
N TRP A 141 -4.54 8.69 -9.00
CA TRP A 141 -5.77 8.85 -9.77
C TRP A 141 -5.56 9.58 -11.10
N GLU A 142 -4.74 10.63 -11.11
CA GLU A 142 -4.38 11.37 -12.33
C GLU A 142 -3.67 10.49 -13.37
N ARG A 143 -2.97 9.45 -12.92
CA ARG A 143 -2.24 8.52 -13.79
C ARG A 143 -3.05 7.27 -14.12
N GLN A 144 -3.91 6.84 -13.21
CA GLN A 144 -4.69 5.62 -13.30
C GLN A 144 -6.05 5.82 -12.63
N VAL A 145 -7.10 5.87 -13.45
CA VAL A 145 -8.48 5.94 -12.94
C VAL A 145 -8.81 4.70 -12.11
N ASN A 146 -9.68 4.86 -11.12
CA ASN A 146 -10.01 3.82 -10.12
C ASN A 146 -8.79 3.31 -9.33
N ALA A 147 -7.79 4.18 -9.14
CA ALA A 147 -6.74 3.95 -8.16
C ALA A 147 -7.24 4.23 -6.74
N PHE A 148 -6.96 3.27 -5.86
CA PHE A 148 -7.24 3.33 -4.44
C PHE A 148 -6.00 2.91 -3.66
N ALA A 149 -5.83 3.45 -2.47
CA ALA A 149 -4.72 3.10 -1.59
C ALA A 149 -5.22 2.79 -0.19
N LEU A 150 -4.63 1.76 0.41
CA LEU A 150 -4.63 1.60 1.85
C LEU A 150 -3.27 2.02 2.37
N GLN A 151 -3.24 2.79 3.45
CA GLN A 151 -2.01 3.22 4.09
C GLN A 151 -2.10 3.08 5.61
N VAL A 152 -0.95 2.89 6.24
CA VAL A 152 -0.81 2.80 7.70
C VAL A 152 0.06 3.95 8.19
N GLU A 153 -0.57 4.94 8.81
CA GLU A 153 0.07 6.11 9.39
C GLU A 153 -0.85 6.74 10.45
N PRO A 154 -0.32 7.30 11.57
CA PRO A 154 -1.16 8.05 12.49
C PRO A 154 -1.97 9.10 11.75
N LYS A 155 -3.29 9.15 11.98
CA LYS A 155 -4.24 9.95 11.19
C LYS A 155 -3.88 11.44 11.07
N ARG A 156 -3.15 12.00 12.05
CA ARG A 156 -2.67 13.38 12.02
C ARG A 156 -1.57 13.65 10.98
N PHE A 157 -0.95 12.60 10.45
CA PHE A 157 0.09 12.66 9.43
C PHE A 157 -0.36 12.12 8.07
N LYS A 158 -1.59 11.62 7.93
CA LYS A 158 -2.15 10.92 6.75
C LYS A 158 -1.87 11.54 5.36
N ASP A 159 -1.51 12.82 5.28
CA ASP A 159 -1.20 13.56 4.06
C ASP A 159 0.34 13.72 3.87
N GLN A 160 1.14 12.86 4.51
CA GLN A 160 2.60 12.84 4.51
C GLN A 160 3.10 11.44 4.11
N ASP A 161 4.31 11.37 3.57
CA ASP A 161 5.00 10.12 3.26
C ASP A 161 5.92 9.65 4.39
N GLN A 162 6.12 10.51 5.39
CA GLN A 162 6.92 10.25 6.58
C GLN A 162 6.36 11.00 7.80
N ALA A 163 6.51 10.37 8.96
CA ALA A 163 6.13 10.93 10.25
C ALA A 163 7.28 10.78 11.25
N THR A 164 7.57 11.85 12.00
CA THR A 164 8.47 11.81 13.14
C THR A 164 7.66 11.60 14.41
N ILE A 165 7.90 10.49 15.08
CA ILE A 165 7.12 10.02 16.24
C ILE A 165 8.06 9.54 17.34
N ASP A 166 7.57 9.48 18.58
CA ASP A 166 8.33 8.85 19.66
C ASP A 166 8.34 7.31 19.51
N TYR A 167 9.27 6.67 20.21
CA TYR A 167 9.44 5.23 20.17
C TYR A 167 8.19 4.45 20.59
N ALA A 168 7.44 4.94 21.60
CA ALA A 168 6.25 4.25 22.08
C ALA A 168 5.14 4.22 21.02
N GLU A 169 4.93 5.33 20.32
CA GLU A 169 4.01 5.39 19.18
C GLU A 169 4.54 4.59 17.98
N ALA A 170 5.85 4.60 17.73
CA ALA A 170 6.44 3.81 16.65
C ALA A 170 6.19 2.30 16.83
N LEU A 171 6.25 1.80 18.06
CA LEU A 171 5.85 0.43 18.39
C LEU A 171 4.37 0.16 18.10
N GLN A 172 3.48 1.12 18.36
CA GLN A 172 2.06 1.00 18.03
C GLN A 172 1.85 0.95 16.51
N VAL A 173 2.54 1.82 15.76
CA VAL A 173 2.50 1.83 14.30
C VAL A 173 3.00 0.50 13.74
N GLN A 174 4.10 -0.04 14.28
CA GLN A 174 4.61 -1.36 13.89
C GLN A 174 3.56 -2.46 14.08
N LYS A 175 2.96 -2.52 15.27
CA LYS A 175 1.90 -3.50 15.57
C LYS A 175 0.72 -3.38 14.61
N VAL A 176 0.26 -2.17 14.32
CA VAL A 176 -0.86 -1.95 13.39
C VAL A 176 -0.48 -2.31 11.96
N ARG A 177 0.73 -1.94 11.51
CA ARG A 177 1.26 -2.30 10.18
C ARG A 177 1.27 -3.80 9.98
N ASP A 178 1.76 -4.54 10.97
CA ASP A 178 1.85 -5.99 10.89
C ASP A 178 0.45 -6.62 10.83
N GLN A 179 -0.48 -6.16 11.67
CA GLN A 179 -1.89 -6.57 11.62
C GLN A 179 -2.57 -6.23 10.28
N PHE A 180 -2.24 -5.06 9.73
CA PHE A 180 -2.74 -4.60 8.44
C PHE A 180 -2.33 -5.54 7.31
N PHE A 181 -1.05 -5.90 7.22
CA PHE A 181 -0.59 -6.82 6.17
C PHE A 181 -1.09 -8.24 6.37
N THR A 182 -1.19 -8.74 7.60
CA THR A 182 -1.88 -10.01 7.88
C THR A 182 -3.32 -9.98 7.37
N ARG A 183 -4.05 -8.90 7.60
CA ARG A 183 -5.44 -8.78 7.14
C ARG A 183 -5.56 -8.73 5.61
N LEU A 184 -4.59 -8.12 4.92
CA LEU A 184 -4.54 -8.13 3.46
C LEU A 184 -4.21 -9.51 2.91
N ASP A 185 -3.29 -10.25 3.54
CA ASP A 185 -2.97 -11.62 3.18
C ASP A 185 -4.19 -12.54 3.31
N ASP A 186 -4.89 -12.49 4.45
CA ASP A 186 -6.15 -13.21 4.67
C ASP A 186 -7.19 -12.91 3.57
N LEU A 187 -7.32 -11.63 3.21
CA LEU A 187 -8.26 -11.18 2.16
C LEU A 187 -7.88 -11.78 0.80
N VAL A 188 -6.60 -11.69 0.42
CA VAL A 188 -6.09 -12.25 -0.84
C VAL A 188 -6.32 -13.76 -0.89
N ASN A 189 -5.99 -14.48 0.19
CA ASN A 189 -6.17 -15.92 0.29
C ASN A 189 -7.64 -16.32 0.17
N ALA A 190 -8.54 -15.62 0.86
CA ALA A 190 -9.98 -15.86 0.78
C ALA A 190 -10.54 -15.63 -0.64
N LEU A 191 -10.05 -14.61 -1.36
CA LEU A 191 -10.47 -14.31 -2.73
C LEU A 191 -9.94 -15.32 -3.75
N GLN A 192 -8.73 -15.85 -3.54
CA GLN A 192 -8.16 -16.89 -4.39
C GLN A 192 -8.79 -18.25 -4.13
N TYR A 193 -9.07 -18.61 -2.87
CA TYR A 193 -9.73 -19.87 -2.54
C TYR A 193 -11.12 -19.97 -3.20
N LYS A 194 -11.89 -18.87 -3.16
CA LYS A 194 -13.18 -18.76 -3.88
C LYS A 194 -13.05 -18.89 -5.40
N ARG A 195 -11.90 -18.54 -5.98
CA ARG A 195 -11.63 -18.65 -7.42
C ARG A 195 -11.33 -20.08 -7.85
N PHE A 196 -10.77 -20.91 -6.97
CA PHE A 196 -10.37 -22.30 -7.29
C PHE A 196 -11.38 -23.37 -6.86
N GLY A 197 -12.52 -23.00 -6.28
CA GLY A 197 -13.65 -23.93 -6.10
C GLY A 197 -13.43 -25.06 -5.09
N PHE A 198 -12.38 -25.01 -4.28
CA PHE A 198 -12.27 -25.87 -3.11
C PHE A 198 -13.06 -25.20 -1.98
N GLY A 199 -14.14 -25.82 -1.50
CA GLY A 199 -14.75 -25.47 -0.21
C GLY A 199 -14.02 -26.22 0.91
N PRO A 200 -14.12 -25.79 2.19
CA PRO A 200 -13.62 -26.62 3.29
C PRO A 200 -14.37 -27.97 3.27
N ARG A 201 -13.63 -29.07 3.46
CA ARG A 201 -14.19 -30.39 3.72
C ARG A 201 -14.84 -30.43 5.09
#